data_AF-A0A1I4DL51-F1
#
_entry.id   AF-A0A1I4DL51-F1
#
_cell.length_a   1.000
_cell.length_b   1.000
_cell.length_c   1.000
_cell.angle_alpha   90.00
_cell.angle_beta   90.00
_cell.angle_gamma   90.00
#
_symmetry.space_group_name_H-M   'P 1'
#
loop_
_entity.id
_entity.type
_entity.pdbx_description
1 polymer ?
#
loop_
_entity_poly.entity_id
_entity_poly.type
_entity_poly.pdbx_seq_one_letter_code
_entity_poly.pdbx_strand_id
1 'polypeptide(L)'
;MPAMNENTLAELLPMLDRMDAEDAVHDRARLERNIPRLLAYPAREFWPILFENMSTRFNTHLFLNAPELWVACTWQDWREVMSSGFDRSYRASGVFDTGKFDDVKLLYKYVGVDSVGAFLQEAGQGDRVRLAKHLLAILPLLVDKEGRDEDLREGDVFVTEHQLDDYRRRLMQETPAPAPADFNADRLEDLLNRVLNA
;
A
#
# COMPACT_ATOMS: atom_id res chain seq x y z
N MET A 1 -11.76 -6.57 13.81
CA MET A 1 -10.86 -7.39 12.96
C MET A 1 -10.07 -8.33 13.86
N PRO A 2 -9.87 -9.61 13.48
CA PRO A 2 -9.06 -10.55 14.26
C PRO A 2 -7.57 -10.16 14.23
N ALA A 3 -6.82 -10.52 15.27
CA ALA A 3 -5.37 -10.40 15.29
C ALA A 3 -4.73 -11.32 14.23
N MET A 4 -3.54 -10.96 13.73
CA MET A 4 -2.77 -11.83 12.84
C MET A 4 -2.39 -13.12 13.59
N ASN A 5 -2.65 -14.27 12.98
CA ASN A 5 -2.40 -15.56 13.63
C ASN A 5 -0.94 -16.02 13.40
N GLU A 6 -0.45 -16.93 14.23
CA GLU A 6 0.92 -17.46 14.15
C GLU A 6 1.22 -18.18 12.82
N ASN A 7 0.19 -18.66 12.10
CA ASN A 7 0.37 -19.32 10.81
C ASN A 7 0.72 -18.33 9.69
N THR A 8 0.05 -17.16 9.63
CA THR A 8 0.39 -16.07 8.71
C THR A 8 1.87 -15.71 8.83
N LEU A 9 2.35 -15.66 10.06
CA LEU A 9 3.71 -15.26 10.36
C LEU A 9 4.76 -16.30 9.94
N ALA A 10 4.43 -17.59 10.05
CA ALA A 10 5.22 -18.70 9.55
C ALA A 10 5.26 -18.74 8.01
N GLU A 11 4.26 -18.19 7.33
CA GLU A 11 4.19 -18.07 5.87
C GLU A 11 4.99 -16.87 5.34
N LEU A 12 5.12 -15.80 6.13
CA LEU A 12 5.87 -14.59 5.75
C LEU A 12 7.40 -14.76 5.79
N LEU A 13 7.93 -15.58 6.72
CA LEU A 13 9.37 -15.77 6.86
C LEU A 13 10.02 -16.43 5.62
N PRO A 14 9.46 -17.50 5.02
CA PRO A 14 9.98 -18.08 3.78
C PRO A 14 9.88 -17.15 2.55
N MET A 15 9.02 -16.14 2.57
CA MET A 15 8.93 -15.18 1.48
C MET A 15 10.13 -14.22 1.44
N LEU A 16 10.64 -13.85 2.61
CA LEU A 16 11.85 -13.04 2.71
C LEU A 16 13.03 -13.76 2.04
N ASP A 17 13.08 -15.08 2.15
CA ASP A 17 14.14 -15.90 1.52
C ASP A 17 14.03 -15.93 -0.02
N ARG A 18 12.92 -15.47 -0.62
CA ARG A 18 12.70 -15.35 -2.07
C ARG A 18 12.92 -13.93 -2.61
N MET A 19 13.08 -12.94 -1.74
CA MET A 19 13.39 -11.55 -2.13
C MET A 19 14.89 -11.39 -2.43
N ASP A 20 15.27 -10.39 -3.22
CA ASP A 20 16.68 -10.08 -3.53
C ASP A 20 17.53 -10.04 -2.25
N ALA A 21 18.69 -10.69 -2.28
CA ALA A 21 19.45 -11.07 -1.08
C ALA A 21 19.86 -9.89 -0.17
N GLU A 22 20.00 -8.68 -0.71
CA GLU A 22 20.38 -7.49 0.07
C GLU A 22 19.20 -6.90 0.86
N ASP A 23 18.03 -6.76 0.22
CA ASP A 23 16.80 -6.26 0.85
C ASP A 23 16.19 -7.29 1.80
N ALA A 24 16.25 -8.57 1.41
CA ALA A 24 15.76 -9.71 2.17
C ALA A 24 16.38 -9.81 3.58
N VAL A 25 17.70 -9.66 3.69
CA VAL A 25 18.41 -9.80 4.98
C VAL A 25 18.02 -8.68 5.94
N HIS A 26 17.88 -7.46 5.44
CA HIS A 26 17.53 -6.29 6.25
C HIS A 26 16.07 -6.32 6.69
N ASP A 27 15.17 -6.62 5.76
CA ASP A 27 13.72 -6.68 6.03
C ASP A 27 13.36 -7.92 6.88
N ARG A 28 14.13 -9.02 6.80
CA ARG A 28 13.99 -10.19 7.70
C ARG A 28 14.30 -9.84 9.14
N ALA A 29 15.45 -9.22 9.40
CA ALA A 29 15.83 -8.81 10.76
C ALA A 29 14.85 -7.79 11.37
N ARG A 30 14.21 -6.98 10.52
CA ARG A 30 13.17 -6.02 10.92
C ARG A 30 11.84 -6.70 11.18
N LEU A 31 11.43 -7.64 10.33
CA LEU A 31 10.20 -8.42 10.51
C LEU A 31 10.29 -9.19 11.83
N GLU A 32 11.36 -9.97 12.02
CA GLU A 32 11.61 -10.77 13.22
C GLU A 32 11.56 -9.95 14.51
N ARG A 33 12.09 -8.72 14.48
CA ARG A 33 12.05 -7.80 15.63
C ARG A 33 10.65 -7.27 15.94
N ASN A 34 9.79 -7.17 14.93
CA ASN A 34 8.44 -6.63 15.06
C ASN A 34 7.37 -7.73 15.21
N ILE A 35 7.66 -9.01 14.91
CA ILE A 35 6.78 -10.18 15.08
C ILE A 35 5.93 -10.14 16.37
N PRO A 36 6.50 -9.94 17.58
CA PRO A 36 5.71 -9.94 18.81
C PRO A 36 4.70 -8.79 18.87
N ARG A 37 5.00 -7.67 18.22
CA ARG A 37 4.11 -6.50 18.10
C ARG A 37 3.07 -6.73 17.01
N LEU A 38 3.47 -7.35 15.90
CA LEU A 38 2.60 -7.71 14.77
C LEU A 38 1.48 -8.70 15.18
N LEU A 39 1.76 -9.61 16.11
CA LEU A 39 0.78 -10.56 16.68
C LEU A 39 -0.14 -9.96 17.77
N ALA A 40 0.21 -8.79 18.32
CA ALA A 40 -0.44 -8.23 19.51
C ALA A 40 -1.50 -7.15 19.23
N TYR A 41 -1.59 -6.63 18.00
CA TYR A 41 -2.43 -5.48 17.69
C TYR A 41 -3.63 -5.81 16.77
N PRO A 42 -4.78 -5.12 16.92
CA PRO A 42 -5.80 -5.08 15.89
C PRO A 42 -5.27 -4.33 14.65
N ALA A 43 -5.59 -4.83 13.45
CA ALA A 43 -5.08 -4.34 12.16
C ALA A 43 -5.13 -2.81 11.94
N ARG A 44 -5.99 -2.06 12.63
CA ARG A 44 -6.05 -0.58 12.54
C ARG A 44 -4.84 0.15 13.15
N GLU A 45 -4.19 -0.43 14.15
CA GLU A 45 -3.03 0.17 14.86
C GLU A 45 -1.67 -0.29 14.27
N PHE A 46 -1.74 -1.17 13.27
CA PHE A 46 -0.66 -1.94 12.69
C PHE A 46 0.02 -1.24 11.51
N TRP A 47 -0.74 -0.43 10.77
CA TRP A 47 -0.31 0.19 9.52
C TRP A 47 0.86 1.18 9.66
N PRO A 48 0.88 2.10 10.64
CA PRO A 48 1.99 3.04 10.77
C PRO A 48 3.33 2.36 11.05
N ILE A 49 3.33 1.23 11.77
CA ILE A 49 4.55 0.53 12.21
C ILE A 49 5.25 -0.19 11.04
N LEU A 50 4.49 -0.79 10.12
CA LEU A 50 5.03 -1.44 8.92
C LEU A 50 5.60 -0.42 7.93
N PHE A 51 4.86 0.66 7.69
CA PHE A 51 5.25 1.69 6.73
C PHE A 51 6.45 2.54 7.19
N GLU A 52 6.74 2.59 8.49
CA GLU A 52 7.91 3.31 9.01
C GLU A 52 9.23 2.54 8.89
N ASN A 53 9.18 1.20 8.81
CA ASN A 53 10.35 0.37 9.09
C ASN A 53 10.78 -0.55 7.94
N MET A 54 9.98 -0.73 6.89
CA MET A 54 10.26 -1.71 5.81
C MET A 54 10.37 -1.05 4.43
N SER A 55 10.97 -1.75 3.47
CA SER A 55 11.00 -1.32 2.07
C SER A 55 9.59 -1.36 1.43
N THR A 56 9.36 -0.53 0.42
CA THR A 56 8.11 -0.53 -0.37
C THR A 56 7.84 -1.86 -1.04
N ARG A 57 8.90 -2.48 -1.58
CA ARG A 57 8.81 -3.81 -2.18
C ARG A 57 8.34 -4.81 -1.12
N PHE A 58 8.98 -4.85 0.05
CA PHE A 58 8.57 -5.74 1.14
C PHE A 58 7.15 -5.50 1.61
N ASN A 59 6.75 -4.26 1.86
CA ASN A 59 5.40 -3.94 2.29
C ASN A 59 4.38 -4.34 1.22
N THR A 60 4.55 -3.93 -0.05
CA THR A 60 3.67 -4.36 -1.15
C THR A 60 3.54 -5.89 -1.18
N HIS A 61 4.66 -6.64 -1.12
CA HIS A 61 4.61 -8.11 -1.08
C HIS A 61 3.88 -8.61 0.17
N LEU A 62 4.14 -8.06 1.36
CA LEU A 62 3.47 -8.42 2.60
C LEU A 62 1.96 -8.24 2.50
N PHE A 63 1.47 -7.11 1.97
CA PHE A 63 0.05 -6.92 1.73
C PHE A 63 -0.51 -7.99 0.81
N LEU A 64 0.11 -8.19 -0.35
CA LEU A 64 -0.40 -9.11 -1.36
C LEU A 64 -0.27 -10.59 -0.97
N ASN A 65 0.51 -10.89 0.06
CA ASN A 65 0.71 -12.25 0.57
C ASN A 65 -0.02 -12.52 1.90
N ALA A 66 -0.44 -11.49 2.61
CA ALA A 66 -1.25 -11.62 3.84
C ALA A 66 -2.58 -10.87 3.68
N PRO A 67 -3.50 -11.36 2.82
CA PRO A 67 -4.80 -10.73 2.59
C PRO A 67 -5.62 -10.49 3.85
N GLU A 68 -5.48 -11.32 4.88
CA GLU A 68 -6.09 -11.15 6.20
C GLU A 68 -5.83 -9.78 6.84
N LEU A 69 -4.73 -9.11 6.45
CA LEU A 69 -4.39 -7.79 6.95
C LEU A 69 -5.36 -6.72 6.45
N TRP A 70 -5.86 -6.86 5.22
CA TRP A 70 -6.64 -5.82 4.55
C TRP A 70 -8.02 -6.25 4.04
N VAL A 71 -8.27 -7.54 3.86
CA VAL A 71 -9.51 -8.06 3.24
C VAL A 71 -10.78 -7.71 4.05
N ALA A 72 -10.62 -7.42 5.34
CA ALA A 72 -11.71 -6.97 6.21
C ALA A 72 -11.75 -5.44 6.39
N CYS A 73 -10.79 -4.67 5.86
CA CYS A 73 -10.80 -3.21 5.92
C CYS A 73 -11.89 -2.65 5.01
N THR A 74 -12.76 -1.80 5.55
CA THR A 74 -13.73 -1.01 4.80
C THR A 74 -13.04 0.14 4.05
N TRP A 75 -13.74 0.78 3.13
CA TRP A 75 -13.28 2.00 2.48
C TRP A 75 -13.05 3.12 3.50
N GLN A 76 -13.90 3.21 4.52
CA GLN A 76 -13.71 4.15 5.62
C GLN A 76 -12.41 3.86 6.38
N ASP A 77 -12.11 2.60 6.69
CA ASP A 77 -10.84 2.23 7.32
C ASP A 77 -9.65 2.66 6.47
N TRP A 78 -9.72 2.50 5.15
CA TRP A 78 -8.64 2.93 4.25
C TRP A 78 -8.45 4.44 4.22
N ARG A 79 -9.53 5.21 4.21
CA ARG A 79 -9.44 6.67 4.34
C ARG A 79 -8.80 7.06 5.66
N GLU A 80 -9.12 6.35 6.74
CA GLU A 80 -8.49 6.55 8.05
C GLU A 80 -6.99 6.20 8.02
N VAL A 81 -6.58 5.09 7.39
CA VAL A 81 -5.15 4.71 7.23
C VAL A 81 -4.39 5.75 6.41
N MET A 82 -4.96 6.14 5.28
CA MET A 82 -4.43 7.20 4.42
C MET A 82 -4.31 8.53 5.17
N SER A 83 -5.26 8.83 6.06
CA SER A 83 -5.27 10.08 6.84
C SER A 83 -4.45 10.04 8.13
N SER A 84 -4.20 8.87 8.71
CA SER A 84 -3.44 8.74 9.96
C SER A 84 -1.94 8.74 9.72
N GLY A 85 -1.50 8.44 8.49
CA GLY A 85 -0.10 8.49 8.10
C GLY A 85 0.48 9.90 7.89
N PHE A 86 -0.15 10.99 8.31
CA PHE A 86 0.28 12.34 7.91
C PHE A 86 1.58 12.87 8.54
N ASP A 87 2.29 12.10 9.37
CA ASP A 87 3.72 12.33 9.65
C ASP A 87 4.68 11.54 8.73
N ARG A 88 4.23 11.23 7.50
CA ARG A 88 5.09 10.83 6.37
C ARG A 88 6.18 11.88 6.04
N SER A 89 6.20 13.02 6.75
CA SER A 89 7.06 14.19 6.61
C SER A 89 8.56 13.94 6.80
N TYR A 90 8.97 12.81 7.39
CA TYR A 90 10.37 12.55 7.67
C TYR A 90 11.12 11.95 6.46
N ARG A 91 12.12 12.71 6.00
CA ARG A 91 13.14 12.42 4.96
C ARG A 91 12.71 12.60 3.50
N ALA A 92 12.40 13.85 3.15
CA ALA A 92 12.66 14.40 1.81
C ALA A 92 14.19 14.60 1.56
N SER A 93 15.01 13.63 1.99
CA SER A 93 16.46 13.64 1.77
C SER A 93 16.83 12.47 0.86
N GLY A 94 16.65 12.69 -0.45
CA GLY A 94 17.48 12.12 -1.50
C GLY A 94 17.46 10.61 -1.75
N VAL A 95 16.67 9.81 -1.05
CA VAL A 95 16.60 8.36 -1.31
C VAL A 95 15.16 7.95 -1.58
N PHE A 96 15.00 7.32 -2.74
CA PHE A 96 13.80 6.67 -3.23
C PHE A 96 13.11 5.80 -2.16
N ASP A 97 11.79 5.80 -2.24
CA ASP A 97 10.89 4.71 -1.81
C ASP A 97 10.96 4.28 -0.33
N THR A 98 10.10 4.88 0.51
CA THR A 98 10.08 4.65 1.97
C THR A 98 8.93 3.74 2.45
N GLY A 99 8.28 2.99 1.59
CA GLY A 99 7.11 2.15 1.94
C GLY A 99 5.87 2.94 2.38
N LYS A 100 5.98 4.27 2.38
CA LYS A 100 4.99 5.20 2.91
C LYS A 100 3.78 5.41 2.00
N PHE A 101 3.66 4.73 0.87
CA PHE A 101 2.51 4.85 -0.07
C PHE A 101 2.01 3.48 -0.55
N ASP A 102 2.38 2.41 0.15
CA ASP A 102 1.97 1.05 -0.22
C ASP A 102 0.47 0.83 -0.05
N ASP A 103 -0.19 1.55 0.85
CA ASP A 103 -1.65 1.63 0.94
C ASP A 103 -2.26 2.17 -0.37
N VAL A 104 -1.74 3.31 -0.84
CA VAL A 104 -2.16 3.94 -2.10
C VAL A 104 -1.87 3.00 -3.27
N LYS A 105 -0.68 2.39 -3.31
CA LYS A 105 -0.27 1.46 -4.37
C LYS A 105 -1.11 0.19 -4.38
N LEU A 106 -1.34 -0.46 -3.24
CA LEU A 106 -2.22 -1.64 -3.12
C LEU A 106 -3.61 -1.32 -3.70
N LEU A 107 -4.21 -0.24 -3.22
CA LEU A 107 -5.56 0.16 -3.59
C LEU A 107 -5.66 0.57 -5.07
N TYR A 108 -4.69 1.32 -5.56
CA TYR A 108 -4.71 1.82 -6.93
C TYR A 108 -4.31 0.75 -7.95
N LYS A 109 -3.10 0.19 -7.82
CA LYS A 109 -2.52 -0.76 -8.77
C LYS A 109 -3.22 -2.12 -8.72
N TYR A 110 -3.35 -2.71 -7.54
CA TYR A 110 -3.80 -4.10 -7.43
C TYR A 110 -5.31 -4.22 -7.28
N VAL A 111 -5.93 -3.41 -6.41
CA VAL A 111 -7.39 -3.45 -6.19
C VAL A 111 -8.15 -2.66 -7.26
N GLY A 112 -7.59 -1.59 -7.82
CA GLY A 112 -8.21 -0.81 -8.89
C GLY A 112 -9.26 0.21 -8.43
N VAL A 113 -9.05 0.82 -7.26
CA VAL A 113 -9.84 1.95 -6.75
C VAL A 113 -9.01 3.22 -6.71
N ASP A 114 -9.64 4.38 -6.89
CA ASP A 114 -8.97 5.69 -6.92
C ASP A 114 -8.57 6.16 -5.50
N SER A 115 -7.54 5.51 -4.95
CA SER A 115 -6.90 5.92 -3.70
C SER A 115 -6.06 7.19 -3.86
N VAL A 116 -5.60 7.53 -5.07
CA VAL A 116 -4.80 8.75 -5.32
C VAL A 116 -5.66 10.00 -5.14
N GLY A 117 -6.83 10.03 -5.80
CA GLY A 117 -7.78 11.13 -5.66
C GLY A 117 -8.25 11.28 -4.21
N ALA A 118 -8.61 10.16 -3.56
CA ALA A 118 -9.02 10.14 -2.16
C ALA A 118 -7.89 10.67 -1.24
N PHE A 119 -6.67 10.17 -1.40
CA PHE A 119 -5.53 10.56 -0.59
C PHE A 119 -5.22 12.06 -0.69
N LEU A 120 -5.29 12.64 -1.89
CA LEU A 120 -5.14 14.10 -2.09
C LEU A 120 -6.28 14.90 -1.45
N GLN A 121 -7.51 14.37 -1.45
CA GLN A 121 -8.66 15.02 -0.82
C GLN A 121 -8.56 15.02 0.71
N GLU A 122 -8.17 13.90 1.31
CA GLU A 122 -8.01 13.79 2.78
C GLU A 122 -6.84 14.64 3.31
N ALA A 123 -5.87 14.95 2.45
CA ALA A 123 -4.72 15.76 2.85
C ALA A 123 -5.10 17.21 3.14
N GLY A 124 -4.51 17.75 4.23
CA GLY A 124 -4.59 19.16 4.57
C GLY A 124 -4.02 20.05 3.46
N GLN A 125 -4.54 21.28 3.34
CA GLN A 125 -4.21 22.19 2.22
C GLN A 125 -2.69 22.45 2.08
N GLY A 126 -1.95 22.51 3.19
CA GLY A 126 -0.49 22.72 3.18
C GLY A 126 0.33 21.53 2.69
N ASP A 127 -0.22 20.31 2.75
CA ASP A 127 0.51 19.07 2.46
C ASP A 127 0.25 18.53 1.04
N ARG A 128 -0.85 18.93 0.41
CA ARG A 128 -1.27 18.47 -0.93
C ARG A 128 -0.18 18.60 -1.99
N VAL A 129 0.52 19.74 -2.02
CA VAL A 129 1.62 19.97 -2.97
C VAL A 129 2.75 18.97 -2.75
N ARG A 130 3.11 18.71 -1.49
CA ARG A 130 4.17 17.76 -1.15
C ARG A 130 3.77 16.34 -1.56
N LEU A 131 2.54 15.94 -1.25
CA LEU A 131 2.02 14.62 -1.59
C LEU A 131 1.95 14.43 -3.11
N ALA A 132 1.50 15.44 -3.86
CA ALA A 132 1.47 15.39 -5.32
C ALA A 132 2.87 15.18 -5.93
N LYS A 133 3.92 15.82 -5.38
CA LYS A 133 5.31 15.57 -5.82
C LYS A 133 5.73 14.12 -5.59
N HIS A 134 5.35 13.53 -4.46
CA HIS A 134 5.67 12.14 -4.16
C HIS A 134 4.90 11.16 -5.05
N LEU A 135 3.61 11.40 -5.26
CA LEU A 135 2.78 10.60 -6.16
C LEU A 135 3.29 10.63 -7.60
N LEU A 136 3.80 11.78 -8.07
CA LEU A 136 4.47 11.87 -9.38
C LEU A 136 5.74 11.02 -9.43
N ALA A 137 6.55 11.04 -8.36
CA ALA A 137 7.78 10.25 -8.31
C ALA A 137 7.53 8.73 -8.35
N ILE A 138 6.38 8.28 -7.82
CA ILE A 138 5.98 6.86 -7.84
C ILE A 138 4.95 6.55 -8.94
N LEU A 139 4.63 7.51 -9.80
CA LEU A 139 3.61 7.35 -10.85
C LEU A 139 3.82 6.09 -11.70
N PRO A 140 5.06 5.77 -12.17
CA PRO A 140 5.30 4.55 -12.93
C PRO A 140 4.90 3.29 -12.14
N LEU A 141 5.09 3.28 -10.83
CA LEU A 141 4.75 2.14 -9.96
C LEU A 141 3.24 2.00 -9.72
N LEU A 142 2.45 3.04 -9.99
CA LEU A 142 0.99 3.03 -9.83
C LEU A 142 0.27 2.55 -11.10
N VAL A 143 0.79 2.90 -12.27
CA VAL A 143 0.16 2.65 -13.58
C VAL A 143 0.77 1.46 -14.34
N ASP A 144 1.85 0.88 -13.83
CA ASP A 144 2.50 -0.30 -14.40
C ASP A 144 1.62 -1.55 -14.29
N LYS A 145 0.81 -1.76 -15.34
CA LYS A 145 -0.05 -2.93 -15.49
C LYS A 145 0.76 -4.20 -15.77
N GLU A 146 1.85 -4.11 -16.53
CA GLU A 146 2.66 -5.27 -16.88
C GLU A 146 3.28 -5.88 -15.63
N GLY A 147 3.87 -5.06 -14.75
CA GLY A 147 4.38 -5.52 -13.47
C GLY A 147 3.28 -6.05 -12.54
N ARG A 148 2.06 -5.46 -12.54
CA ARG A 148 0.93 -6.04 -11.78
C ARG A 148 0.62 -7.46 -12.26
N ASP A 149 0.50 -7.62 -13.57
CA ASP A 149 0.08 -8.88 -14.17
C ASP A 149 1.20 -9.93 -14.06
N GLU A 150 2.47 -9.54 -14.09
CA GLU A 150 3.61 -10.41 -13.77
C GLU A 150 3.57 -10.90 -12.32
N ASP A 151 3.46 -9.99 -11.33
CA ASP A 151 3.38 -10.34 -9.91
C ASP A 151 2.26 -11.38 -9.64
N LEU A 152 1.11 -11.21 -10.28
CA LEU A 152 -0.06 -12.10 -10.14
C LEU A 152 0.11 -13.44 -10.89
N ARG A 153 0.80 -13.45 -12.04
CA ARG A 153 0.97 -14.67 -12.87
C ARG A 153 2.07 -15.58 -12.36
N GLU A 154 3.14 -15.02 -11.81
CA GLU A 154 4.31 -15.79 -11.37
C GLU A 154 4.11 -16.40 -9.97
N GLY A 155 3.03 -16.05 -9.28
CA GLY A 155 2.72 -16.59 -7.95
C GLY A 155 3.61 -16.01 -6.85
N ASP A 156 4.19 -14.84 -7.10
CA ASP A 156 4.95 -14.05 -6.12
C ASP A 156 4.04 -13.41 -5.05
N VAL A 157 2.74 -13.58 -5.22
CA VAL A 157 1.70 -13.18 -4.28
C VAL A 157 0.67 -14.31 -4.05
N PHE A 158 0.27 -14.52 -2.80
CA PHE A 158 -0.78 -15.52 -2.47
C PHE A 158 -2.19 -15.11 -2.92
N VAL A 159 -2.42 -13.81 -3.16
CA VAL A 159 -3.73 -13.29 -3.54
C VAL A 159 -3.96 -13.43 -5.04
N THR A 160 -5.08 -14.03 -5.40
CA THR A 160 -5.52 -14.18 -6.79
C THR A 160 -6.21 -12.91 -7.31
N GLU A 161 -6.20 -12.73 -8.63
CA GLU A 161 -6.96 -11.65 -9.29
C GLU A 161 -8.45 -11.68 -8.91
N HIS A 162 -9.03 -12.87 -8.79
CA HIS A 162 -10.42 -13.02 -8.36
C HIS A 162 -10.68 -12.47 -6.95
N GLN A 163 -9.76 -12.70 -6.00
CA GLN A 163 -9.88 -12.16 -4.65
C GLN A 163 -9.74 -10.62 -4.61
N LEU A 164 -8.85 -10.05 -5.45
CA LEU A 164 -8.74 -8.60 -5.60
C LEU A 164 -10.03 -8.01 -6.19
N ASP A 165 -10.61 -8.66 -7.19
CA ASP A 165 -11.87 -8.25 -7.81
C ASP A 165 -13.05 -8.33 -6.85
N ASP A 166 -13.15 -9.41 -6.07
CA ASP A 166 -14.16 -9.57 -5.03
C ASP A 166 -14.06 -8.46 -3.99
N TYR A 167 -12.84 -8.16 -3.56
CA TYR A 167 -12.58 -7.09 -2.63
C TYR A 167 -12.93 -5.72 -3.20
N ARG A 168 -12.53 -5.42 -4.45
CA ARG A 168 -12.92 -4.20 -5.17
C ARG A 168 -14.43 -4.05 -5.23
N ARG A 169 -15.14 -5.11 -5.64
CA ARG A 169 -16.61 -5.12 -5.74
C ARG A 169 -17.26 -4.82 -4.39
N ARG A 170 -16.73 -5.38 -3.31
CA ARG A 170 -17.20 -5.09 -1.94
C ARG A 170 -17.00 -3.62 -1.58
N LEU A 171 -15.79 -3.07 -1.79
CA LEU A 171 -15.51 -1.66 -1.51
C LEU A 171 -16.42 -0.72 -2.31
N MET A 172 -16.66 -1.01 -3.59
CA MET A 172 -17.53 -0.21 -4.46
C MET A 172 -19.02 -0.21 -4.04
N GLN A 173 -19.44 -1.12 -3.15
CA GLN A 173 -20.80 -1.16 -2.60
C GLN A 173 -20.94 -0.35 -1.30
N GLU A 174 -19.85 0.16 -0.74
CA GLU A 174 -19.87 0.92 0.52
C GLU A 174 -20.40 2.35 0.32
N THR A 175 -20.65 3.07 1.43
CA THR A 175 -21.12 4.47 1.40
C THR A 175 -20.31 5.32 2.38
N PRO A 176 -19.55 6.33 1.89
CA PRO A 176 -19.33 6.66 0.48
C PRO A 176 -18.55 5.55 -0.25
N ALA A 177 -18.83 5.33 -1.53
CA ALA A 177 -18.06 4.39 -2.35
C ALA A 177 -16.78 5.07 -2.90
N PRO A 178 -15.67 4.34 -3.05
CA PRO A 178 -14.55 4.82 -3.84
C PRO A 178 -14.90 4.89 -5.34
N ALA A 179 -14.20 5.75 -6.07
CA ALA A 179 -14.22 5.75 -7.53
C ALA A 179 -13.31 4.63 -8.09
N PRO A 180 -13.56 4.15 -9.33
CA PRO A 180 -12.62 3.26 -10.01
C PRO A 180 -11.31 4.01 -10.35
N ALA A 181 -10.18 3.30 -10.31
CA ALA A 181 -8.90 3.86 -10.75
C ALA A 181 -8.88 4.14 -12.26
N ASP A 182 -8.36 5.30 -12.67
CA ASP A 182 -8.09 5.64 -14.07
C ASP A 182 -6.60 5.41 -14.36
N PHE A 183 -6.23 4.19 -14.76
CA PHE A 183 -4.84 3.79 -15.06
C PHE A 183 -4.17 4.55 -16.24
N ASN A 184 -4.79 5.63 -16.73
CA ASN A 184 -4.19 6.53 -17.70
C ASN A 184 -3.13 7.42 -17.04
N ALA A 185 -1.86 7.12 -17.34
CA ALA A 185 -0.71 7.84 -16.80
C ALA A 185 -0.78 9.36 -17.07
N ASP A 186 -1.09 9.78 -18.30
CA ASP A 186 -1.15 11.19 -18.69
C ASP A 186 -2.20 11.96 -17.88
N ARG A 187 -3.39 11.36 -17.66
CA ARG A 187 -4.45 11.97 -16.86
C ARG A 187 -4.07 12.08 -15.39
N LEU A 188 -3.43 11.05 -14.85
CA LEU A 188 -2.98 11.05 -13.47
C LEU A 188 -1.86 12.07 -13.27
N GLU A 189 -0.92 12.16 -14.21
CA GLU A 189 0.12 13.19 -14.24
C GLU A 189 -0.49 14.60 -14.32
N ASP A 190 -1.45 14.84 -15.21
CA ASP A 190 -2.18 16.10 -15.33
C ASP A 190 -2.87 16.51 -14.03
N LEU A 191 -3.54 15.56 -13.35
CA LEU A 191 -4.17 15.78 -12.05
C LEU A 191 -3.14 16.25 -11.02
N LEU A 192 -2.02 15.54 -10.91
CA LEU A 192 -0.97 15.85 -9.94
C LEU A 192 -0.32 17.19 -10.25
N ASN A 193 -0.05 17.49 -11.52
CA ASN A 193 0.51 18.77 -11.95
C ASN A 193 -0.43 19.95 -11.67
N ARG A 194 -1.76 19.78 -11.76
CA ARG A 194 -2.70 20.83 -11.33
C ARG A 194 -2.60 21.12 -9.84
N VAL A 195 -2.45 20.09 -9.01
CA VAL A 195 -2.26 20.25 -7.55
C VAL A 195 -0.94 20.95 -7.24
N LEU A 196 0.12 20.72 -8.02
CA LEU A 196 1.40 21.40 -7.83
C LEU A 196 1.37 22.90 -8.15
N ASN A 197 0.46 23.33 -9.02
CA ASN A 197 0.39 24.70 -9.54
C ASN A 197 -0.81 25.51 -9.00
N ALA A 198 -1.59 24.93 -8.08
CA ALA A 198 -2.74 25.56 -7.42
C ALA A 198 -2.34 26.23 -6.10
#